data_AF-A0A3D2AWN9-F1
#
_entry.id   AF-A0A3D2AWN9-F1
#
_cell.length_a   1.000
_cell.length_b   1.000
_cell.length_c   1.000
_cell.angle_alpha   90.00
_cell.angle_beta   90.00
_cell.angle_gamma   90.00
#
_symmetry.space_group_name_H-M   'P 1'
#
loop_
_entity.id
_entity.type
_entity.pdbx_description
1 polymer ?
#
loop_
_entity_poly.entity_id
_entity_poly.type
_entity_poly.pdbx_seq_one_letter_code
_entity_poly.pdbx_strand_id
1 'polypeptide(L)'
;MATRGIMSLDEVTISEIFVAVQDFSKFTEDNDPYGEHDFGSFTVAGNKVSWKIDYYTQDLSSGCDPLDLGCRRVLTIMLAEEY
;
A
#
# COMPACT_ATOMS: atom_id res chain seq x y z
N MET A 1 -0.84 0.64 7.75
CA MET A 1 -1.23 -0.60 8.42
C MET A 1 -0.60 -1.76 7.66
N ALA A 2 -0.09 -2.76 8.36
CA ALA A 2 0.42 -3.98 7.74
C ALA A 2 -0.47 -5.17 8.15
N THR A 3 -0.72 -6.09 7.22
CA THR A 3 -1.49 -7.31 7.51
C THR A 3 -0.71 -8.29 8.37
N ARG A 4 -1.41 -9.30 8.89
CA ARG A 4 -0.77 -10.39 9.64
C ARG A 4 0.22 -11.17 8.79
N GLY A 5 -0.03 -11.31 7.48
CA GLY A 5 0.92 -11.95 6.56
C GLY A 5 2.28 -11.27 6.58
N ILE A 6 2.30 -9.94 6.42
CA ILE A 6 3.54 -9.14 6.48
C ILE A 6 4.19 -9.24 7.85
N MET A 7 3.41 -9.08 8.93
CA MET A 7 3.94 -9.10 10.30
C MET A 7 4.41 -10.48 10.77
N SER A 8 4.18 -11.55 10.01
CA SER A 8 4.65 -12.91 10.32
C SER A 8 6.00 -13.25 9.67
N LEU A 9 6.55 -12.36 8.83
CA LEU A 9 7.88 -12.50 8.25
C LEU A 9 8.97 -12.17 9.28
N ASP A 10 10.23 -12.45 8.95
CA ASP A 10 11.36 -12.03 9.79
C ASP A 10 11.53 -10.50 9.78
N GLU A 11 12.14 -9.98 10.85
CA GLU A 11 12.27 -8.53 11.08
C GLU A 11 13.05 -7.80 9.99
N VAL A 12 14.05 -8.45 9.39
CA VAL A 12 14.84 -7.86 8.29
C VAL A 12 13.97 -7.70 7.06
N THR A 13 13.26 -8.76 6.67
CA THR A 13 12.31 -8.72 5.54
C THR A 13 11.21 -7.68 5.76
N ILE A 14 10.66 -7.57 6.97
CA ILE A 14 9.65 -6.54 7.30
C ILE A 14 10.24 -5.14 7.10
N SER A 15 11.44 -4.88 7.63
CA SER A 15 12.10 -3.58 7.49
C SER A 15 12.35 -3.24 6.02
N GLU A 16 12.86 -4.19 5.23
CA GLU A 16 13.09 -4.01 3.79
C GLU A 16 11.79 -3.70 3.03
N ILE A 17 10.68 -4.36 3.39
CA ILE A 17 9.36 -4.07 2.80
C ILE A 17 8.94 -2.64 3.12
N PHE A 18 9.07 -2.19 4.36
CA PHE A 18 8.67 -0.83 4.76
C PHE A 18 9.53 0.25 4.09
N VAL A 19 10.83 0.00 3.91
CA VAL A 19 11.71 0.90 3.13
C VAL A 19 11.29 0.89 1.66
N ALA A 20 11.04 -0.27 1.08
CA ALA A 20 10.63 -0.39 -0.32
C ALA A 20 9.28 0.29 -0.61
N VAL A 21 8.32 0.27 0.32
CA VAL A 21 7.06 1.04 0.20
C VAL A 21 7.35 2.55 0.26
N GLN A 22 8.21 3.01 1.17
CA GLN A 22 8.55 4.44 1.31
C GLN A 22 9.28 4.98 0.08
N ASP A 23 10.16 4.19 -0.52
CA ASP A 23 10.94 4.56 -1.71
C ASP A 23 10.23 4.23 -3.03
N PHE A 24 9.00 3.69 -2.97
CA PHE A 24 8.28 3.27 -4.16
C PHE A 24 7.97 4.48 -5.06
N SER A 25 8.52 4.43 -6.26
CA SER A 25 8.37 5.49 -7.28
C SER A 25 8.16 4.90 -8.68
N LYS A 26 7.99 3.57 -8.78
CA LYS A 26 7.84 2.84 -10.05
C LYS A 26 6.36 2.75 -10.44
N PHE A 27 5.77 3.89 -10.72
CA PHE A 27 4.45 3.99 -11.33
C PHE A 27 4.59 3.90 -12.86
N THR A 28 3.87 2.97 -13.44
CA THR A 28 3.87 2.60 -14.86
C THR A 28 2.43 2.47 -15.33
N GLU A 29 2.16 2.55 -16.62
CA GLU A 29 0.78 2.37 -17.14
C GLU A 29 0.15 1.02 -16.76
N ASP A 30 0.96 -0.01 -16.45
CA ASP A 30 0.48 -1.34 -16.07
C ASP A 30 -0.08 -1.37 -14.63
N ASN A 31 0.54 -0.64 -13.70
CA ASN A 31 0.16 -0.63 -12.28
C ASN A 31 -0.54 0.64 -11.82
N ASP A 32 -0.52 1.71 -12.62
CA ASP A 32 -1.20 2.97 -12.36
C ASP A 32 -1.71 3.61 -13.66
N PRO A 33 -2.74 3.02 -14.31
CA PRO A 33 -3.28 3.51 -15.58
C PRO A 33 -3.96 4.88 -15.46
N TYR A 34 -4.34 5.28 -14.24
CA TYR A 34 -5.07 6.52 -13.98
C TYR A 34 -4.18 7.63 -13.35
N GLY A 35 -2.92 7.33 -13.01
CA GLY A 35 -1.98 8.29 -12.43
C GLY A 35 -2.33 8.69 -11.00
N GLU A 36 -3.07 7.84 -10.29
CA GLU A 36 -3.57 8.11 -8.94
C GLU A 36 -2.47 7.87 -7.89
N HIS A 37 -1.43 7.11 -8.25
CA HIS A 37 -0.30 6.75 -7.40
C HIS A 37 -0.70 6.16 -6.04
N ASP A 38 -1.84 5.47 -5.98
CA ASP A 38 -2.42 4.94 -4.75
C ASP A 38 -2.26 3.43 -4.62
N PHE A 39 -1.64 2.76 -5.58
CA PHE A 39 -1.38 1.33 -5.57
C PHE A 39 0.01 1.00 -6.10
N GLY A 40 0.61 -0.06 -5.54
CA GLY A 40 1.84 -0.62 -6.07
C GLY A 40 2.07 -2.06 -5.62
N SER A 41 2.92 -2.77 -6.37
CA SER A 41 3.38 -4.10 -5.97
C SER A 41 4.84 -4.31 -6.34
N PHE A 42 5.53 -5.12 -5.55
CA PHE A 42 6.94 -5.46 -5.75
C PHE A 42 7.28 -6.78 -5.02
N THR A 43 8.53 -7.24 -5.14
CA THR A 43 8.99 -8.48 -4.49
C THR A 43 10.18 -8.20 -3.57
N VAL A 44 10.12 -8.66 -2.31
CA VAL A 44 11.22 -8.60 -1.33
C VAL A 44 11.44 -9.99 -0.74
N ALA A 45 12.69 -10.45 -0.72
CA ALA A 45 13.06 -11.78 -0.21
C ALA A 45 12.21 -12.95 -0.77
N GLY A 46 11.74 -12.82 -2.02
CA GLY A 46 10.86 -13.81 -2.67
C GLY A 46 9.37 -13.68 -2.35
N ASN A 47 8.98 -12.78 -1.43
CA ASN A 47 7.60 -12.48 -1.10
C ASN A 47 7.07 -11.38 -2.04
N LYS A 48 5.97 -11.65 -2.73
CA LYS A 48 5.27 -10.63 -3.51
C LYS A 48 4.40 -9.80 -2.55
N VAL A 49 4.65 -8.50 -2.51
CA VAL A 49 3.99 -7.55 -1.62
C VAL A 49 3.22 -6.56 -2.46
N SER A 50 1.99 -6.26 -2.02
CA SER A 50 1.16 -5.20 -2.57
C SER A 50 0.91 -4.16 -1.49
N TRP A 51 0.85 -2.90 -1.88
CA TRP A 51 0.44 -1.81 -1.01
C TRP A 51 -0.59 -0.93 -1.72
N LYS A 52 -1.46 -0.31 -0.93
CA LYS A 52 -2.46 0.61 -1.44
C LYS A 52 -2.78 1.74 -0.46
N ILE A 53 -3.33 2.83 -0.95
CA ILE A 53 -3.86 3.95 -0.19
C ILE A 53 -5.37 3.99 -0.40
N ASP A 54 -6.11 3.70 0.66
CA ASP A 54 -7.57 3.85 0.66
C ASP A 54 -7.97 5.24 1.19
N TYR A 55 -9.07 5.78 0.67
CA TYR A 55 -9.59 7.12 0.97
C TYR A 55 -10.88 7.02 1.77
N TYR A 56 -10.90 7.58 2.98
CA TYR A 56 -12.05 7.54 3.87
C TYR A 56 -12.41 8.89 4.49
N THR A 57 -13.69 9.07 4.82
CA THR A 57 -14.13 10.16 5.70
C THR A 57 -13.40 10.11 7.04
N GLN A 58 -13.39 11.23 7.78
CA GLN A 58 -12.61 11.37 9.03
C GLN A 58 -12.94 10.29 10.08
N ASP A 59 -14.20 9.85 10.12
CA ASP A 59 -14.74 8.80 10.98
C ASP A 59 -14.53 7.38 10.44
N LEU A 60 -13.87 7.22 9.28
CA LEU A 60 -13.58 5.96 8.59
C LEU A 60 -14.84 5.15 8.20
N SER A 61 -15.99 5.80 8.06
CA SER A 61 -17.27 5.13 7.81
C SER A 61 -17.61 4.97 6.33
N SER A 62 -17.05 5.80 5.46
CA SER A 62 -17.36 5.82 4.03
C SER A 62 -16.18 6.33 3.21
N GLY A 63 -16.19 6.02 1.91
CA GLY A 63 -15.19 6.55 0.98
C GLY A 63 -15.36 8.07 0.80
N CYS A 64 -14.26 8.77 0.57
CA CYS A 64 -14.25 10.20 0.19
C CYS A 64 -13.60 10.42 -1.17
N ASP A 65 -13.88 11.58 -1.74
CA ASP A 65 -13.15 12.07 -2.91
C ASP A 65 -11.67 12.30 -2.52
N PRO A 66 -10.70 11.70 -3.25
CA PRO A 66 -9.27 11.90 -2.99
C PRO A 66 -8.83 13.37 -3.00
N LEU A 67 -9.53 14.25 -3.72
CA LEU A 67 -9.24 15.68 -3.80
C LEU A 67 -9.83 16.49 -2.63
N ASP A 68 -10.68 15.89 -1.81
CA ASP A 68 -11.21 16.55 -0.61
C ASP A 68 -10.10 16.70 0.45
N LEU A 69 -9.93 17.92 0.96
CA LEU A 69 -8.98 18.25 2.02
C LEU A 69 -9.31 17.54 3.34
N GLY A 70 -10.59 17.21 3.56
CA GLY A 70 -11.06 16.43 4.69
C GLY A 70 -10.85 14.92 4.55
N CYS A 71 -10.36 14.46 3.39
CA CYS A 71 -10.22 13.05 3.09
C CYS A 71 -9.02 12.44 3.82
N ARG A 72 -9.25 11.35 4.54
CA ARG A 72 -8.23 10.61 5.29
C ARG A 72 -7.66 9.49 4.41
N ARG A 73 -6.34 9.44 4.31
CA ARG A 73 -5.60 8.44 3.54
C ARG A 73 -5.09 7.34 4.46
N VAL A 74 -5.35 6.09 4.11
CA VAL A 74 -4.93 4.91 4.88
C VAL A 74 -4.06 4.04 4.00
N LEU A 75 -2.76 4.00 4.30
CA LEU A 75 -1.83 3.07 3.66
C LEU A 75 -2.02 1.66 4.24
N THR A 76 -2.22 0.67 3.38
CA THR A 76 -2.27 -0.75 3.72
C THR A 76 -1.15 -1.48 2.97
N ILE A 77 -0.37 -2.31 3.68
CA ILE A 77 0.71 -3.14 3.14
C ILE A 77 0.34 -4.59 3.41
N MET A 78 0.34 -5.43 2.38
CA MET A 78 -0.11 -6.82 2.46
C MET A 78 0.66 -7.74 1.52
N LEU A 79 0.65 -9.04 1.78
CA LEU A 79 1.14 -10.00 0.81
C LEU A 79 0.19 -10.01 -0.40
N ALA A 80 0.72 -10.22 -1.60
CA ALA A 80 -0.07 -10.20 -2.81
C ALA A 80 -1.09 -11.35 -2.90
N GLU A 81 -0.95 -12.39 -2.07
CA GLU A 81 -1.94 -13.47 -1.92
C GLU A 81 -3.13 -13.07 -1.03
N GLU A 82 -3.00 -12.00 -0.23
CA GLU A 82 -4.05 -11.45 0.62
C GLU A 82 -4.92 -10.42 -0.13
N TYR A 83 -4.50 -10.04 -1.35
CA TYR A 83 -5.19 -9.12 -2.25
C TYR A 83 -6.09 -9.89 -3.21
#